data_AF-A0A397D512-F1
#
_entry.id   AF-A0A397D512-F1
#
_cell.length_a   1.000
_cell.length_b   1.000
_cell.length_c   1.000
_cell.angle_alpha   90.00
_cell.angle_beta   90.00
_cell.angle_gamma   90.00
#
_symmetry.space_group_name_H-M   'P 1'
#
loop_
_entity.id
_entity.type
_entity.pdbx_description
1 polymer ?
#
loop_
_entity_poly.entity_id
_entity_poly.type
_entity_poly.pdbx_seq_one_letter_code
_entity_poly.pdbx_strand_id
1 'polypeptide(L)'
;GTVVQTALLAETAAGGVTSVKFSPSGAYVLLGYGVRDRIQRINQFPLHRVTRMYRWEDMSLVSHVESDADDVNIALFHPLPGGGFLYGTKQGRVRLCRPWRGAFDDPRNENTLKESLDLHALFATSPVSHFGQSRGH
;
A
#
# COMPACT_ATOMS: atom_id res chain seq x y z
N GLY A 1 -5.97 -15.40 26.00
CA GLY A 1 -6.44 -14.13 25.42
C GLY A 1 -7.83 -14.33 24.88
N THR A 2 -8.65 -13.28 24.89
CA THR A 2 -10.03 -13.30 24.37
C THR A 2 -10.08 -12.55 23.05
N VAL A 3 -10.83 -13.06 22.07
CA VAL A 3 -11.10 -12.30 20.83
C VAL A 3 -12.06 -11.17 21.18
N VAL A 4 -11.58 -9.92 21.05
CA VAL A 4 -12.35 -8.72 21.37
C VAL A 4 -13.16 -8.20 20.19
N GLN A 5 -12.69 -8.42 18.96
CA GLN A 5 -13.35 -8.01 17.74
C GLN A 5 -12.88 -8.84 16.55
N THR A 6 -13.79 -9.07 15.60
CA THR A 6 -13.52 -9.76 14.34
C THR A 6 -14.00 -8.90 13.18
N ALA A 7 -13.10 -8.60 12.25
CA ALA A 7 -13.47 -8.07 10.94
C ALA A 7 -13.21 -9.14 9.89
N LEU A 8 -14.22 -9.46 9.09
CA LEU A 8 -14.07 -10.41 8.00
C LEU A 8 -13.23 -9.78 6.89
N LEU A 9 -12.11 -10.41 6.58
CA LEU A 9 -11.41 -10.15 5.33
C LEU A 9 -12.31 -10.69 4.21
N ALA A 10 -12.48 -9.94 3.11
CA ALA A 10 -13.22 -10.44 1.96
C ALA A 10 -12.70 -11.84 1.58
N GLU A 11 -13.59 -12.81 1.37
CA GLU A 11 -13.32 -14.26 1.40
C GLU A 11 -12.13 -14.72 0.52
N THR A 12 -11.84 -14.00 -0.56
CA THR A 12 -10.68 -14.26 -1.44
C THR A 12 -9.31 -13.91 -0.83
N ALA A 13 -9.24 -13.27 0.34
CA ALA A 13 -8.01 -12.71 0.94
C ALA A 13 -7.53 -13.40 2.23
N ALA A 14 -8.34 -14.27 2.87
CA ALA A 14 -8.00 -14.84 4.18
C ALA A 14 -6.77 -15.78 4.14
N GLY A 15 -6.53 -16.47 3.02
CA GLY A 15 -5.41 -17.40 2.87
C GLY A 15 -4.04 -16.77 2.60
N GLY A 16 -3.95 -15.44 2.51
CA GLY A 16 -2.76 -14.73 1.98
C GLY A 16 -2.06 -13.78 2.93
N VAL A 17 -2.51 -13.57 4.17
CA VAL A 17 -1.86 -12.61 5.08
C VAL A 17 -0.45 -13.10 5.43
N THR A 18 0.57 -12.31 5.09
CA THR A 18 1.99 -12.60 5.34
C THR A 18 2.57 -11.75 6.46
N SER A 19 1.97 -10.61 6.77
CA SER A 19 2.42 -9.75 7.85
C SER A 19 1.29 -8.94 8.49
N VAL A 20 1.45 -8.67 9.79
CA VAL A 20 0.60 -7.78 10.60
C VAL A 20 1.53 -6.81 11.35
N LYS A 21 1.24 -5.51 11.33
CA LYS A 21 2.03 -4.47 12.00
C LYS A 21 1.15 -3.36 12.55
N PHE A 22 1.43 -2.91 13.77
CA PHE A 22 0.87 -1.66 14.27
C PHE A 22 1.58 -0.45 13.67
N SER A 23 0.82 0.61 13.43
CA SER A 23 1.36 1.94 13.18
C SER A 23 2.12 2.46 14.41
N PRO A 24 3.08 3.40 14.25
CA PRO A 24 3.78 4.01 15.38
C PRO A 24 2.85 4.69 16.39
N SER A 25 1.71 5.20 15.93
CA SER A 25 0.67 5.79 16.78
C SER A 25 -0.20 4.77 17.50
N GLY A 26 -0.13 3.48 17.16
CA GLY A 26 -1.04 2.43 17.65
C GLY A 26 -2.46 2.49 17.07
N ALA A 27 -2.88 3.61 16.48
CA ALA A 27 -4.23 3.83 15.96
C ALA A 27 -4.61 2.97 14.73
N TYR A 28 -3.63 2.41 14.03
CA TYR A 28 -3.86 1.63 12.80
C TYR A 28 -3.07 0.32 12.79
N VAL A 29 -3.60 -0.65 12.04
CA VAL A 29 -2.99 -1.95 11.77
C VAL A 29 -2.83 -2.12 10.26
N LEU A 30 -1.63 -2.47 9.81
CA LEU A 30 -1.31 -2.81 8.43
C LEU A 30 -1.22 -4.32 8.27
N LEU A 31 -1.96 -4.85 7.31
CA LEU A 31 -1.86 -6.22 6.82
C LEU A 31 -1.14 -6.22 5.48
N GLY A 32 -0.14 -7.08 5.33
CA GLY A 32 0.46 -7.43 4.05
C GLY A 32 -0.08 -8.77 3.54
N TYR A 33 -0.35 -8.85 2.24
CA TYR A 33 -0.87 -10.04 1.57
C TYR A 33 0.10 -10.57 0.53
N GLY A 34 0.45 -11.83 0.66
CA GLY A 34 1.08 -12.62 -0.38
C GLY A 34 0.04 -13.28 -1.28
N VAL A 35 0.38 -13.46 -2.54
CA VAL A 35 -0.42 -14.23 -3.48
C VAL A 35 -0.05 -15.70 -3.33
N ARG A 36 -1.03 -16.54 -2.98
CA ARG A 36 -0.92 -18.00 -3.14
C ARG A 36 -1.59 -18.35 -4.47
N ASP A 37 -0.83 -19.03 -5.32
CA ASP A 37 -1.22 -19.48 -6.67
C ASP A 37 -1.53 -18.36 -7.69
N ARG A 38 -0.47 -17.67 -8.13
CA ARG A 38 -0.52 -16.53 -9.08
C ARG A 38 -1.24 -16.88 -10.40
N ILE A 39 -1.04 -18.09 -10.91
CA ILE A 39 -1.50 -18.48 -12.25
C ILE A 39 -3.03 -18.61 -12.30
N GLN A 40 -3.66 -19.22 -11.30
CA GLN A 40 -5.12 -19.31 -11.24
C GLN A 40 -5.78 -17.95 -11.01
N ARG A 41 -5.15 -17.06 -10.24
CA ARG A 41 -5.74 -15.77 -9.89
C ARG A 41 -5.67 -14.72 -10.99
N ILE A 42 -4.60 -14.63 -11.78
CA ILE A 42 -4.52 -13.63 -12.87
C ILE A 42 -5.70 -13.78 -13.85
N ASN A 43 -6.14 -15.01 -14.09
CA ASN A 43 -7.25 -15.30 -15.01
C ASN A 43 -8.64 -14.95 -14.44
N GLN A 44 -8.79 -14.83 -13.12
CA GLN A 44 -10.08 -14.55 -12.46
C GLN A 44 -10.15 -13.14 -11.85
N PHE A 45 -9.02 -12.63 -11.38
CA PHE A 45 -8.87 -11.36 -10.69
C PHE A 45 -7.57 -10.69 -11.13
N PRO A 46 -7.61 -9.79 -12.14
CA PRO A 46 -6.41 -9.16 -12.69
C PRO A 46 -5.74 -8.20 -11.70
N LEU A 47 -6.45 -7.77 -10.65
CA LEU A 47 -5.92 -7.00 -9.54
C LEU A 47 -6.15 -7.78 -8.25
N HIS A 48 -5.10 -7.94 -7.45
CA HIS A 48 -5.17 -8.57 -6.13
C HIS A 48 -4.67 -7.62 -5.04
N ARG A 49 -5.09 -7.90 -3.82
CA ARG A 49 -4.73 -7.08 -2.65
C ARG A 49 -3.31 -7.36 -2.23
N VAL A 50 -2.61 -6.28 -1.95
CA VAL A 50 -1.20 -6.24 -1.52
C VAL A 50 -1.16 -5.81 -0.06
N THR A 51 -1.88 -4.75 0.29
CA THR A 51 -1.97 -4.29 1.68
C THR A 51 -3.37 -3.83 2.07
N ARG A 52 -3.70 -3.92 3.35
CA ARG A 52 -4.87 -3.26 3.95
C ARG A 52 -4.50 -2.58 5.25
N MET A 53 -5.03 -1.38 5.46
CA MET A 53 -4.90 -0.65 6.70
C MET A 53 -6.25 -0.54 7.38
N TYR A 54 -6.29 -1.01 8.62
CA TYR A 54 -7.48 -0.98 9.47
C TYR A 54 -7.27 0.01 10.60
N ARG A 55 -8.33 0.74 10.99
CA ARG A 55 -8.34 1.49 12.24
C ARG A 55 -8.48 0.49 13.40
N TRP A 56 -7.66 0.68 14.42
CA TRP A 56 -7.64 -0.21 15.59
C TRP A 56 -8.94 -0.18 16.38
N GLU A 57 -9.54 1.02 16.55
CA GLU A 57 -10.69 1.26 17.40
C GLU A 57 -11.95 0.48 16.99
N ASP A 58 -12.24 0.41 15.69
CA ASP A 58 -13.48 -0.14 15.15
C ASP A 58 -13.25 -1.19 14.04
N MET A 59 -12.00 -1.53 13.75
CA MET A 59 -11.60 -2.43 12.65
C MET A 59 -12.16 -1.98 11.29
N SER A 60 -12.41 -0.68 11.09
CA SER A 60 -12.79 -0.13 9.79
C SER A 60 -11.61 -0.18 8.82
N LEU A 61 -11.86 -0.62 7.58
CA LEU A 61 -10.87 -0.56 6.51
C LEU A 61 -10.74 0.88 6.04
N VAL A 62 -9.56 1.48 6.24
CA VAL A 62 -9.33 2.91 5.94
C VAL A 62 -8.45 3.13 4.71
N SER A 63 -7.61 2.15 4.34
CA SER A 63 -6.74 2.25 3.15
C SER A 63 -6.40 0.87 2.62
N HIS A 64 -6.03 0.79 1.34
CA HIS A 64 -5.55 -0.44 0.73
C HIS A 64 -4.61 -0.17 -0.43
N VAL A 65 -3.87 -1.20 -0.84
CA VAL A 65 -3.16 -1.24 -2.12
C VAL A 65 -3.53 -2.55 -2.81
N GLU A 66 -3.92 -2.45 -4.06
CA GLU A 66 -4.13 -3.54 -5.00
C GLU A 66 -3.10 -3.46 -6.13
N SER A 67 -2.66 -4.59 -6.64
CA SER A 67 -1.71 -4.67 -7.75
C SER A 67 -2.00 -5.89 -8.62
N ASP A 68 -1.66 -5.81 -9.90
CA ASP A 68 -1.65 -6.92 -10.85
C ASP A 68 -0.36 -7.75 -10.77
N ALA A 69 0.71 -7.16 -10.24
CA ALA A 69 2.06 -7.73 -10.33
C ALA A 69 2.71 -8.02 -8.97
N ASP A 70 2.43 -7.23 -7.93
CA ASP A 70 3.18 -7.28 -6.67
C ASP A 70 2.72 -8.42 -5.75
N ASP A 71 3.63 -9.31 -5.32
CA ASP A 71 3.36 -10.33 -4.29
C ASP A 71 4.17 -10.01 -3.03
N VAL A 72 3.52 -9.76 -1.89
CA VAL A 72 4.18 -9.19 -0.70
C VAL A 72 4.51 -10.23 0.36
N ASN A 73 5.74 -10.16 0.85
CA ASN A 73 6.19 -10.96 1.99
C ASN A 73 6.14 -10.17 3.31
N ILE A 74 6.54 -8.89 3.27
CA ILE A 74 6.59 -8.03 4.45
C ILE A 74 6.15 -6.61 4.11
N ALA A 75 5.34 -6.04 4.99
CA ALA A 75 5.03 -4.63 5.01
C ALA A 75 5.44 -4.02 6.37
N LEU A 76 5.85 -2.76 6.36
CA LEU A 76 6.33 -2.04 7.54
C LEU A 76 5.91 -0.57 7.48
N PHE A 77 5.40 -0.04 8.58
CA PHE A 77 5.18 1.40 8.71
C PHE A 77 6.49 2.16 8.82
N HIS A 78 6.50 3.39 8.30
CA HIS A 78 7.49 4.37 8.70
C HIS A 78 7.46 4.53 10.24
N PRO A 79 8.61 4.66 10.93
CA PRO A 79 8.66 4.71 12.39
C PRO A 79 8.02 5.96 13.00
N LEU A 80 7.83 7.01 12.21
CA LEU A 80 7.12 8.23 12.61
C LEU A 80 5.71 8.29 12.01
N PRO A 81 4.68 8.72 12.77
CA PRO A 81 3.34 8.96 12.25
C PRO A 81 3.34 9.87 11.03
N GLY A 82 2.47 9.59 10.06
CA GLY A 82 2.37 10.36 8.81
C GLY A 82 3.45 10.04 7.77
N GLY A 83 4.45 9.21 8.07
CA GLY A 83 5.48 8.81 7.10
C GLY A 83 5.06 7.76 6.08
N GLY A 84 3.84 7.21 6.19
CA GLY A 84 3.35 6.14 5.31
C GLY A 84 3.89 4.77 5.68
N PHE A 85 4.01 3.89 4.69
CA PHE A 85 4.52 2.52 4.86
C PHE A 85 5.27 2.05 3.62
N LEU A 86 6.08 1.00 3.78
CA LEU A 86 6.77 0.33 2.71
C LEU A 86 6.43 -1.15 2.69
N TYR A 87 6.60 -1.80 1.54
CA TYR A 87 6.54 -3.24 1.44
C TYR A 87 7.54 -3.78 0.41
N GLY A 88 8.03 -4.98 0.69
CA GLY A 88 8.91 -5.73 -0.22
C GLY A 88 8.12 -6.77 -1.01
N THR A 89 8.44 -6.92 -2.29
CA THR A 89 7.80 -7.90 -3.17
C THR A 89 8.71 -9.10 -3.42
N LYS A 90 8.11 -10.27 -3.67
CA LYS A 90 8.87 -11.48 -4.06
C LYS A 90 9.59 -11.33 -5.40
N GLN A 91 9.21 -10.34 -6.21
CA GLN A 91 9.84 -9.99 -7.47
C GLN A 91 11.12 -9.15 -7.29
N GLY A 92 11.53 -8.87 -6.04
CA GLY A 92 12.74 -8.11 -5.74
C GLY A 92 12.55 -6.59 -5.80
N ARG A 93 11.31 -6.09 -5.61
CA ARG A 93 11.02 -4.65 -5.57
C ARG A 93 10.72 -4.18 -4.14
N VAL A 94 10.99 -2.90 -3.89
CA VAL A 94 10.53 -2.19 -2.70
C VAL A 94 9.58 -1.09 -3.16
N ARG A 95 8.44 -0.97 -2.48
CA ARG A 95 7.45 0.07 -2.75
C ARG A 95 7.32 0.97 -1.54
N LEU A 96 7.26 2.28 -1.78
CA LEU A 96 6.97 3.30 -0.77
C LEU A 96 5.56 3.82 -1.02
N CYS A 97 4.70 3.68 -0.03
CA CYS A 97 3.32 4.16 -0.06
C CYS A 97 3.22 5.39 0.84
N ARG A 98 2.69 6.48 0.27
CA ARG A 98 2.43 7.71 1.02
C ARG A 98 1.40 7.45 2.12
N PRO A 99 1.39 8.27 3.19
CA PRO A 99 0.31 8.23 4.17
C PRO A 99 -1.04 8.43 3.47
N TRP A 100 -2.08 7.83 4.05
CA TRP A 100 -3.48 8.07 3.68
C TRP A 100 -3.78 9.59 3.68
N ARG A 101 -4.36 10.11 2.60
CA ARG A 101 -4.63 11.56 2.42
C ARG A 101 -6.10 11.94 2.22
N GLY A 102 -7.05 11.03 2.37
CA GLY A 102 -8.47 11.32 2.12
C GLY A 102 -9.34 10.07 2.17
N ALA A 103 -10.65 10.19 1.98
CA ALA A 103 -11.62 9.09 2.12
C ALA A 103 -11.21 7.79 1.41
N PHE A 104 -11.63 6.62 1.92
CA PHE A 104 -11.24 5.31 1.40
C PHE A 104 -11.44 5.15 -0.12
N ASP A 105 -12.54 5.72 -0.62
CA ASP A 105 -12.99 5.75 -2.02
C ASP A 105 -12.43 6.93 -2.83
N ASP A 106 -11.57 7.77 -2.24
CA ASP A 106 -10.96 8.90 -2.92
C ASP A 106 -10.04 8.42 -4.06
N PRO A 107 -10.32 8.77 -5.32
CA PRO A 107 -9.50 8.33 -6.46
C PRO A 107 -8.05 8.82 -6.38
N ARG A 108 -7.78 9.89 -5.62
CA ARG A 108 -6.42 10.42 -5.39
C ARG A 108 -5.58 9.55 -4.46
N ASN A 109 -6.19 8.57 -3.77
CA ASN A 109 -5.44 7.63 -2.95
C ASN A 109 -4.69 6.57 -3.79
N GLU A 110 -4.88 6.55 -5.13
CA GLU A 110 -4.17 5.66 -6.08
C GLU A 110 -4.00 4.24 -5.52
N ASN A 111 -5.09 3.69 -4.97
CA ASN A 111 -5.08 2.40 -4.27
C ASN A 111 -4.80 1.21 -5.20
N THR A 112 -4.58 1.45 -6.50
CA THR A 112 -4.34 0.43 -7.53
C THR A 112 -3.05 0.72 -8.28
N LEU A 113 -2.11 -0.22 -8.22
CA LEU A 113 -0.86 -0.19 -8.96
C LEU A 113 -0.95 -1.15 -10.13
N LYS A 114 -1.04 -0.61 -11.35
CA LYS A 114 -0.93 -1.37 -12.60
C LYS A 114 0.49 -1.26 -13.15
N GLU A 115 1.06 -2.37 -13.57
CA GLU A 115 2.41 -2.40 -14.14
C GLU A 115 2.50 -1.64 -15.48
N SER A 116 1.36 -1.35 -16.13
CA SER A 116 1.29 -0.67 -17.43
C SER A 116 1.52 0.85 -17.41
N LEU A 117 1.77 1.48 -16.26
CA LEU A 117 2.27 2.86 -16.25
C LEU A 117 3.81 2.84 -16.29
N ASP A 118 4.33 3.17 -17.46
CA ASP A 118 5.75 3.43 -17.71
C ASP A 118 6.29 4.47 -16.71
N LEU A 119 7.14 4.01 -15.79
CA LEU A 119 7.79 4.86 -14.79
C LEU A 119 8.61 5.99 -15.45
N HIS A 120 9.03 5.85 -16.71
CA HIS A 120 9.73 6.92 -17.43
C HIS A 120 8.81 8.10 -17.76
N ALA A 121 7.53 7.87 -18.05
CA ALA A 121 6.59 8.93 -18.41
C ALA A 121 6.20 9.82 -17.22
N LEU A 122 6.16 9.28 -16.00
CA LEU A 122 5.80 10.00 -14.77
C LEU A 122 6.89 10.94 -14.26
N PHE A 123 8.17 10.60 -14.48
CA PHE A 123 9.30 11.45 -14.06
C PHE A 123 9.80 12.40 -15.16
N ALA A 124 9.38 12.23 -16.41
CA ALA A 124 9.73 13.13 -17.51
C ALA A 124 9.00 14.49 -17.47
N THR A 125 7.99 14.67 -16.62
CA THR A 125 7.12 15.87 -16.63
C THR A 125 7.20 16.76 -15.38
N SER A 126 8.21 16.59 -14.51
CA SER A 126 8.48 17.61 -13.49
C SER A 126 9.36 18.71 -14.09
N PRO A 127 8.87 19.96 -14.27
CA PRO A 127 9.75 21.06 -14.61
C PRO A 127 10.57 21.36 -13.36
N VAL A 128 11.89 21.18 -13.46
CA VAL A 128 12.82 21.72 -12.49
C VAL A 128 12.67 23.25 -12.55
N SER A 129 11.95 23.82 -11.61
CA SER A 129 11.92 25.27 -11.42
C SER A 129 13.29 25.71 -10.92
N HIS A 130 14.12 26.21 -11.84
CA HIS A 130 15.34 26.91 -11.49
C HIS A 130 15.00 28.15 -10.65
N PHE A 131 15.10 28.02 -9.33
CA PHE A 131 15.09 29.15 -8.42
C PHE A 131 16.48 29.81 -8.44
N GLY A 132 16.52 31.01 -9.03
CA GLY A 132 17.32 32.16 -8.62
C GLY A 132 18.81 32.00 -8.38
N GLN A 133 19.63 32.47 -9.34
CA GLN A 133 20.84 33.21 -9.00
C GLN A 133 20.56 34.70 -9.12
N SER A 134 20.46 35.37 -7.96
CA SER A 134 20.49 36.83 -7.87
C SER A 134 21.94 37.32 -7.79
N ARG A 135 22.27 38.28 -8.67
CA ARG A 135 23.20 39.42 -8.51
C ARG A 135 24.59 39.19 -7.88
N GLY A 136 25.61 39.55 -8.66
CA GLY A 136 26.93 39.95 -8.15
C GLY A 136 27.65 40.85 -9.16
N HIS A 137 27.74 42.14 -8.79
CA HIS A 137 28.64 43.22 -9.23
C HIS A 137 28.68 43.68 -10.69
#